data_AF-A0A7X8FQJ8-F1
#
_entry.id   AF-A0A7X8FQJ8-F1
#
_cell.length_a   1.000
_cell.length_b   1.000
_cell.length_c   1.000
_cell.angle_alpha   90.00
_cell.angle_beta   90.00
_cell.angle_gamma   90.00
#
_symmetry.space_group_name_H-M   'P 1'
#
loop_
_entity.id
_entity.type
_entity.pdbx_description
1 polymer ?
#
loop_
_entity_poly.entity_id
_entity_poly.type
_entity_poly.pdbx_seq_one_letter_code
_entity_poly.pdbx_strand_id
1 'polypeptide(L)'
;MATLLLLTIIAIGIVFDIIGIAVTAAEVKGFHAMGANRVPSADYAIALIRNADKVSNFCNDVIGDICGIVSGAVGTMIVFRILGSFGFINGTLLSVLFTGAISATTVGGKAIGKSISISYAQEIVMFSAKIIRRFSFFFPLKEKKNKNKGAKDEKVHAPKNHSRSD
;
A
#
# COMPACT_ATOMS: atom_id res chain seq x y z
N MET A 1 8.65 -24.44 10.77
CA MET A 1 9.32 -23.63 9.72
C MET A 1 8.38 -23.28 8.58
N ALA A 2 7.76 -24.25 7.88
CA ALA A 2 6.88 -23.96 6.74
C ALA A 2 5.67 -23.06 7.07
N THR A 3 5.06 -23.23 8.25
CA THR A 3 3.95 -22.38 8.73
C THR A 3 4.37 -20.94 9.02
N LEU A 4 5.59 -20.71 9.52
CA LEU A 4 6.13 -19.37 9.72
C LEU A 4 6.35 -18.67 8.38
N LEU A 5 6.92 -19.39 7.41
CA LEU A 5 7.11 -18.87 6.05
C LEU A 5 5.77 -18.49 5.40
N LEU A 6 4.74 -19.33 5.55
CA LEU A 6 3.38 -19.02 5.10
C LEU A 6 2.84 -17.73 5.72
N LEU A 7 2.94 -17.59 7.04
CA LEU A 7 2.49 -16.38 7.75
C LEU A 7 3.26 -15.14 7.31
N THR A 8 4.57 -15.26 7.05
CA THR A 8 5.37 -14.16 6.53
C THR A 8 4.91 -13.73 5.14
N ILE A 9 4.60 -14.66 4.23
CA ILE A 9 4.10 -14.33 2.88
C ILE A 9 2.75 -13.59 2.95
N ILE A 10 1.83 -14.07 3.80
CA ILE A 10 0.52 -13.43 4.00
C ILE A 10 0.69 -12.04 4.61
N ALA A 11 1.55 -11.90 5.62
CA ALA A 11 1.83 -10.61 6.27
C ALA A 11 2.42 -9.59 5.27
N ILE A 12 3.33 -10.02 4.40
CA ILE A 12 3.86 -9.16 3.33
C ILE A 12 2.72 -8.67 2.44
N GLY A 13 1.85 -9.57 1.96
CA GLY A 13 0.71 -9.21 1.12
C GLY A 13 -0.22 -8.18 1.78
N ILE A 14 -0.51 -8.36 3.08
CA ILE A 14 -1.33 -7.41 3.86
C ILE A 14 -0.62 -6.05 4.01
N VAL A 15 0.68 -6.03 4.27
CA VAL A 15 1.43 -4.76 4.39
C VAL A 15 1.41 -3.98 3.07
N PHE A 16 1.61 -4.67 1.94
CA PHE A 16 1.52 -4.02 0.64
C PHE A 16 0.10 -3.51 0.34
N ASP A 17 -0.94 -4.27 0.67
CA ASP A 17 -2.33 -3.83 0.56
C ASP A 17 -2.61 -2.57 1.40
N ILE A 18 -2.09 -2.52 2.62
CA ILE A 18 -2.20 -1.36 3.50
C ILE A 18 -1.58 -0.11 2.86
N ILE A 19 -0.40 -0.25 2.24
CA ILE A 19 0.29 0.83 1.53
C ILE A 19 -0.56 1.29 0.33
N GLY A 20 -1.05 0.37 -0.49
CA GLY A 20 -1.88 0.69 -1.66
C GLY A 20 -3.12 1.49 -1.28
N ILE A 21 -3.86 1.02 -0.28
CA ILE A 21 -5.06 1.71 0.23
C ILE A 21 -4.69 3.07 0.82
N ALA A 22 -3.64 3.17 1.63
CA ALA A 22 -3.21 4.42 2.24
C ALA A 22 -2.86 5.48 1.18
N VAL A 23 -2.17 5.09 0.10
CA VAL A 23 -1.82 6.01 -1.00
C VAL A 23 -3.07 6.55 -1.69
N THR A 24 -4.12 5.74 -1.85
CA THR A 24 -5.40 6.20 -2.42
C THR A 24 -6.23 7.04 -1.46
N ALA A 25 -6.11 6.82 -0.15
CA ALA A 25 -6.88 7.55 0.87
C ALA A 25 -6.24 8.90 1.26
N ALA A 26 -4.93 9.08 1.01
CA ALA A 26 -4.20 10.26 1.43
C ALA A 26 -4.50 11.49 0.57
N GLU A 27 -4.75 12.65 1.20
CA GLU A 27 -5.00 13.91 0.50
C GLU A 27 -3.71 14.68 0.20
N VAL A 28 -3.53 15.10 -1.06
CA VAL A 28 -2.31 15.77 -1.54
C VAL A 28 -2.04 17.11 -0.83
N LYS A 29 -3.09 17.83 -0.41
CA LYS A 29 -2.97 19.17 0.21
C LYS A 29 -2.06 19.18 1.45
N GLY A 30 -2.20 18.17 2.32
CA GLY A 30 -1.36 18.03 3.50
C GLY A 30 0.13 17.90 3.17
N PHE A 31 0.44 17.19 2.09
CA PHE A 31 1.82 16.98 1.65
C PHE A 31 2.41 18.20 0.94
N HIS A 32 1.60 19.03 0.26
CA HIS A 32 2.07 20.30 -0.28
C HIS A 32 2.51 21.28 0.82
N ALA A 33 1.76 21.35 1.93
CA ALA A 33 2.15 22.15 3.09
C ALA A 33 3.47 21.62 3.70
N MET A 34 3.62 20.30 3.81
CA MET A 34 4.86 19.67 4.27
C MET A 34 6.05 19.97 3.33
N GLY A 35 5.83 19.97 2.01
CA GLY A 35 6.84 20.34 1.02
C GLY A 35 7.26 21.81 1.12
N ALA A 36 6.30 22.72 1.32
CA ALA A 36 6.58 24.15 1.55
C ALA A 36 7.40 24.36 2.83
N ASN A 37 7.12 23.60 3.88
CA ASN A 37 7.89 23.59 5.13
C ASN A 37 9.17 22.75 5.06
N ARG A 38 9.59 22.34 3.86
CA ARG A 38 10.81 21.55 3.58
C ARG A 38 10.91 20.25 4.40
N VAL A 39 9.78 19.61 4.68
CA VAL A 39 9.76 18.32 5.35
C VAL A 39 10.46 17.28 4.46
N PRO A 40 11.47 16.56 4.97
CA PRO A 40 12.21 15.62 4.16
C PRO A 40 11.32 14.49 3.64
N SER A 41 11.44 14.15 2.36
CA SER A 41 10.66 13.09 1.66
C SER A 41 9.23 13.47 1.26
N ALA A 42 8.80 14.72 1.47
CA ALA A 42 7.49 15.21 1.02
C ALA A 42 7.32 15.08 -0.51
N ASP A 43 8.38 15.33 -1.29
CA ASP A 43 8.33 15.22 -2.77
C ASP A 43 8.02 13.78 -3.23
N TYR A 44 8.59 12.77 -2.56
CA TYR A 44 8.31 11.36 -2.82
C TYR A 44 6.89 10.97 -2.44
N ALA A 45 6.37 11.48 -1.32
CA ALA A 45 4.99 11.26 -0.91
C ALA A 45 4.00 11.86 -1.92
N ILE A 46 4.26 13.08 -2.40
CA ILE A 46 3.46 13.71 -3.47
C ILE A 46 3.52 12.87 -4.74
N ALA A 47 4.70 12.35 -5.12
CA ALA A 47 4.84 11.51 -6.30
C ALA A 47 4.05 10.19 -6.19
N LEU A 48 4.01 9.57 -4.99
CA LEU A 48 3.19 8.38 -4.73
C LEU A 48 1.71 8.68 -4.92
N ILE A 49 1.19 9.73 -4.29
CA ILE A 49 -0.24 10.07 -4.36
C ILE A 49 -0.65 10.50 -5.77
N ARG A 50 0.22 11.22 -6.50
CA ARG A 50 -0.04 11.57 -7.91
C ARG A 50 -0.12 10.36 -8.84
N ASN A 51 0.45 9.23 -8.45
CA ASN A 51 0.39 7.98 -9.19
C ASN A 51 -0.39 6.91 -8.39
N ALA A 52 -1.32 7.33 -7.53
CA ALA A 52 -2.00 6.44 -6.59
C ALA A 52 -2.62 5.21 -7.26
N ASP A 53 -3.27 5.38 -8.41
CA ASP A 53 -3.88 4.27 -9.15
C ASP A 53 -2.86 3.20 -9.52
N LYS A 54 -1.69 3.60 -10.04
CA LYS A 54 -0.63 2.67 -10.43
C LYS A 54 -0.01 1.97 -9.22
N VAL A 55 0.23 2.73 -8.15
CA VAL A 55 0.84 2.18 -6.92
C VAL A 55 -0.14 1.21 -6.26
N SER A 56 -1.41 1.59 -6.13
CA SER A 56 -2.46 0.77 -5.56
C SER A 56 -2.66 -0.52 -6.36
N ASN A 57 -2.76 -0.43 -7.70
CA ASN A 57 -2.91 -1.62 -8.54
C ASN A 57 -1.70 -2.55 -8.47
N PHE A 58 -0.49 -2.00 -8.34
CA PHE A 58 0.71 -2.81 -8.15
C PHE A 58 0.72 -3.50 -6.78
N CYS A 59 0.48 -2.75 -5.70
CA CYS A 59 0.51 -3.28 -4.34
C CYS A 59 -0.63 -4.27 -4.06
N ASN A 60 -1.83 -3.99 -4.55
CA ASN A 60 -3.02 -4.77 -4.23
C ASN A 60 -3.16 -5.97 -5.17
N ASP A 61 -2.97 -5.78 -6.48
CA ASP A 61 -3.22 -6.83 -7.46
C ASP A 61 -1.94 -7.62 -7.73
N VAL A 62 -0.85 -6.98 -8.17
CA VAL A 62 0.37 -7.72 -8.55
C VAL A 62 1.00 -8.43 -7.34
N ILE A 63 1.29 -7.68 -6.26
CA ILE A 63 1.87 -8.28 -5.05
C ILE A 63 0.85 -9.18 -4.35
N GLY A 64 -0.43 -8.80 -4.34
CA GLY A 64 -1.50 -9.61 -3.75
C GLY A 64 -1.65 -10.97 -4.43
N ASP A 65 -1.66 -11.02 -5.76
CA ASP A 65 -1.78 -12.25 -6.55
C ASP A 65 -0.56 -13.15 -6.34
N ILE A 66 0.65 -12.58 -6.33
CA ILE A 66 1.88 -13.33 -6.04
C ILE A 66 1.81 -13.93 -4.64
N CYS A 67 1.48 -13.14 -3.62
CA CYS A 67 1.34 -13.61 -2.25
C CYS A 67 0.24 -14.69 -2.14
N GLY A 68 -0.89 -14.52 -2.83
CA GLY A 68 -1.99 -15.47 -2.87
C GLY A 68 -1.57 -16.81 -3.47
N ILE A 69 -0.95 -16.81 -4.66
CA ILE A 69 -0.52 -18.03 -5.34
C ILE A 69 0.59 -18.74 -4.55
N VAL A 70 1.61 -18.00 -4.09
CA VAL A 70 2.73 -18.59 -3.34
C VAL A 70 2.29 -19.13 -1.99
N SER A 71 1.43 -18.41 -1.26
CA SER A 71 0.89 -18.89 0.02
C SER A 71 0.00 -20.13 -0.16
N GLY A 72 -0.80 -20.19 -1.24
CA GLY A 72 -1.56 -21.38 -1.61
C GLY A 72 -0.65 -22.60 -1.85
N ALA A 73 0.39 -22.44 -2.67
CA ALA A 73 1.36 -23.51 -2.95
C ALA A 73 2.09 -24.00 -1.69
N VAL A 74 2.52 -23.08 -0.82
CA VAL A 74 3.12 -23.41 0.47
C VAL A 74 2.11 -24.12 1.38
N GLY A 75 0.86 -23.66 1.40
CA GLY A 75 -0.24 -24.29 2.14
C GLY A 75 -0.46 -25.74 1.72
N THR A 76 -0.51 -26.00 0.41
CA THR A 76 -0.60 -27.36 -0.14
C THR A 76 0.59 -28.22 0.25
N MET A 77 1.82 -27.69 0.19
CA MET A 77 3.03 -28.39 0.64
C MET A 77 2.97 -28.77 2.13
N ILE A 78 2.41 -27.90 2.98
CA ILE A 78 2.20 -28.18 4.41
C ILE A 78 1.21 -29.33 4.57
N VAL A 79 0.10 -29.30 3.85
CA VAL A 79 -0.92 -30.37 3.90
C VAL A 79 -0.31 -31.72 3.47
N PHE A 80 0.46 -31.76 2.39
CA PHE A 80 1.15 -32.99 1.95
C PHE A 80 2.13 -33.53 2.99
N ARG A 81 2.90 -32.65 3.64
CA ARG A 81 3.80 -33.02 4.74
C ARG A 81 3.04 -33.68 5.90
N ILE A 82 1.89 -33.11 6.28
CA ILE A 82 1.06 -33.63 7.37
C ILE A 82 0.48 -35.00 7.00
N LEU A 83 -0.07 -35.15 5.79
CA LEU A 83 -0.60 -36.42 5.31
C LEU A 83 0.46 -37.53 5.28
N GLY A 84 1.68 -37.20 4.84
CA GLY A 84 2.80 -38.15 4.84
C GLY A 84 3.28 -38.57 6.24
N SER A 85 3.01 -37.77 7.28
CA SER A 85 3.45 -38.05 8.67
C SER A 85 2.37 -38.67 9.55
N PHE A 86 1.08 -38.39 9.31
CA PHE A 86 -0.03 -38.81 10.18
C PHE A 86 -0.95 -39.90 9.58
N GLY A 87 -0.67 -40.40 8.36
CA GLY A 87 -1.45 -41.49 7.75
C GLY A 87 -2.80 -41.06 7.18
N PHE A 88 -3.75 -42.01 7.07
CA PHE A 88 -5.07 -41.91 6.40
C PHE A 88 -6.06 -40.90 7.04
N ILE A 89 -5.66 -39.63 7.14
CA ILE A 89 -6.60 -38.52 7.31
C ILE A 89 -7.23 -38.26 5.94
N ASN A 90 -8.53 -37.95 5.89
CA ASN A 90 -9.21 -37.51 4.67
C ASN A 90 -8.52 -36.26 4.11
N GLY A 91 -7.56 -36.45 3.21
CA GLY A 91 -6.69 -35.39 2.70
C GLY A 91 -7.45 -34.25 2.03
N THR A 92 -8.61 -34.55 1.44
CA THR A 92 -9.53 -33.54 0.90
C THR A 92 -10.06 -32.62 2.00
N LEU A 93 -10.55 -33.18 3.12
CA LEU A 93 -11.09 -32.38 4.23
C LEU A 93 -9.98 -31.51 4.84
N LEU A 94 -8.79 -32.07 5.04
CA LEU A 94 -7.65 -31.33 5.56
C LEU A 94 -7.23 -30.18 4.62
N SER A 95 -7.21 -30.43 3.31
CA SER A 95 -6.88 -29.42 2.30
C SER A 95 -7.89 -28.27 2.29
N VAL A 96 -9.18 -28.59 2.38
CA VAL A 96 -10.26 -27.59 2.43
C VAL A 96 -10.16 -26.75 3.70
N LEU A 97 -9.96 -27.38 4.86
CA LEU A 97 -9.81 -26.67 6.14
C LEU A 97 -8.58 -25.76 6.13
N PHE A 98 -7.44 -26.22 5.61
CA PHE A 98 -6.23 -25.41 5.50
C PHE A 98 -6.39 -24.24 4.52
N THR A 99 -6.97 -24.49 3.35
CA THR A 99 -7.23 -23.44 2.35
C THR A 99 -8.19 -22.40 2.93
N GLY A 100 -9.26 -22.84 3.59
CA GLY A 100 -10.19 -21.95 4.29
C GLY A 100 -9.51 -21.13 5.38
N ALA A 101 -8.64 -21.74 6.19
CA ALA A 101 -7.88 -21.02 7.22
C ALA A 101 -6.94 -19.96 6.62
N ILE A 102 -6.27 -20.27 5.50
CA ILE A 102 -5.40 -19.32 4.78
C ILE A 102 -6.23 -18.16 4.23
N SER A 103 -7.34 -18.46 3.55
CA SER A 103 -8.24 -17.43 2.99
C SER A 103 -8.84 -16.56 4.09
N ALA A 104 -9.34 -17.14 5.18
CA ALA A 104 -9.89 -16.39 6.31
C ALA A 104 -8.84 -15.47 6.95
N THR A 105 -7.62 -15.97 7.15
CA THR A 105 -6.51 -15.17 7.68
C THR A 105 -6.15 -14.01 6.75
N THR A 106 -6.11 -14.26 5.45
CA THR A 106 -5.75 -13.26 4.43
C THR A 106 -6.82 -12.17 4.32
N VAL A 107 -8.08 -12.56 4.14
CA VAL A 107 -9.20 -11.62 4.00
C VAL A 107 -9.46 -10.87 5.31
N GLY A 108 -9.42 -11.56 6.45
CA GLY A 108 -9.56 -10.95 7.77
C GLY A 108 -8.44 -9.95 8.08
N GLY A 109 -7.19 -10.31 7.77
CA GLY A 109 -6.04 -9.43 7.94
C GLY A 109 -6.13 -8.16 7.08
N LYS A 110 -6.54 -8.29 5.81
CA LYS A 110 -6.78 -7.14 4.93
C LYS A 110 -7.93 -6.25 5.43
N ALA A 111 -9.00 -6.84 5.96
CA ALA A 111 -10.13 -6.09 6.50
C ALA A 111 -9.72 -5.22 7.70
N ILE A 112 -8.93 -5.77 8.63
CA ILE A 112 -8.36 -5.02 9.76
C ILE A 112 -7.39 -3.95 9.23
N GLY A 113 -6.52 -4.32 8.30
CA GLY A 113 -5.54 -3.43 7.67
C GLY A 113 -6.19 -2.21 7.05
N LYS A 114 -7.31 -2.37 6.32
CA LYS A 114 -8.01 -1.27 5.64
C LYS A 114 -8.41 -0.13 6.57
N SER A 115 -8.91 -0.44 7.78
CA SER A 115 -9.26 0.59 8.75
C SER A 115 -8.03 1.41 9.16
N ILE A 116 -6.93 0.71 9.45
CA ILE A 116 -5.64 1.32 9.80
C ILE A 116 -5.11 2.16 8.64
N SER A 117 -5.18 1.65 7.41
CA SER A 117 -4.72 2.35 6.20
C SER A 117 -5.41 3.68 5.99
N ILE A 118 -6.71 3.76 6.28
CA ILE A 118 -7.51 4.96 6.09
C ILE A 118 -7.25 5.95 7.24
N SER A 119 -7.26 5.48 8.49
CA SER A 119 -7.03 6.35 9.66
C SER A 119 -5.62 6.94 9.70
N TYR A 120 -4.61 6.18 9.28
CA TYR A 120 -3.21 6.58 9.30
C TYR A 120 -2.63 6.81 7.90
N ALA A 121 -3.48 7.14 6.91
CA ALA A 121 -3.09 7.25 5.51
C ALA A 121 -1.88 8.17 5.29
N GLN A 122 -1.88 9.35 5.92
CA GLN A 122 -0.79 10.32 5.77
C GLN A 122 0.54 9.80 6.33
N GLU A 123 0.50 9.13 7.49
CA GLU A 123 1.67 8.58 8.15
C GLU A 123 2.25 7.41 7.35
N ILE A 124 1.40 6.50 6.86
CA ILE A 124 1.80 5.33 6.07
C ILE A 124 2.42 5.77 4.73
N VAL A 125 1.83 6.75 4.06
CA VAL A 125 2.39 7.31 2.82
C VAL A 125 3.73 7.99 3.09
N MET A 126 3.85 8.75 4.18
CA MET A 126 5.12 9.38 4.57
C MET A 126 6.19 8.35 4.90
N PHE A 127 5.83 7.26 5.58
CA PHE A 127 6.73 6.16 5.88
C PHE A 127 7.20 5.47 4.58
N SER A 128 6.27 5.18 3.67
CA SER A 128 6.57 4.60 2.35
C SER A 128 7.50 5.52 1.55
N ALA A 129 7.26 6.83 1.56
CA ALA A 129 8.11 7.82 0.91
C ALA A 129 9.53 7.86 1.51
N LYS A 130 9.68 7.72 2.83
CA LYS A 130 11.00 7.63 3.50
C LYS A 130 11.76 6.37 3.06
N ILE A 131 11.10 5.22 2.96
CA ILE A 131 11.72 3.97 2.48
C ILE A 131 12.19 4.13 1.04
N ILE A 132 11.33 4.66 0.16
CA ILE A 132 11.68 4.86 -1.24
C ILE A 132 12.86 5.82 -1.37
N ARG A 133 12.88 6.92 -0.61
CA ARG A 133 14.01 7.85 -0.59
C ARG A 133 15.30 7.21 -0.09
N ARG A 134 15.23 6.30 0.89
CA ARG A 134 16.40 5.55 1.36
C ARG A 134 16.90 4.59 0.27
N PHE A 135 15.99 3.96 -0.46
CA PHE A 135 16.34 3.08 -1.59
C PHE A 135 16.88 3.85 -2.80
N SER A 136 16.35 5.03 -3.12
CA SER A 136 16.85 5.86 -4.22
C SER A 136 18.22 6.46 -3.95
N PHE A 137 18.63 6.56 -2.68
CA PHE A 137 20.02 6.85 -2.33
C PHE A 137 20.97 5.70 -2.73
N PHE A 138 20.50 4.46 -2.67
CA PHE A 138 21.26 3.28 -3.08
C PHE A 138 21.23 3.08 -4.61
N PHE A 139 20.14 3.48 -5.27
CA PHE A 139 19.96 3.39 -6.71
C PHE A 139 19.69 4.80 -7.29
N PRO A 140 20.72 5.54 -7.75
CA PRO A 140 20.55 6.92 -8.21
C PRO A 140 19.76 6.96 -9.52
N LEU A 141 18.43 6.99 -9.41
CA LEU A 141 17.54 7.28 -10.51
C LEU A 141 17.67 8.78 -10.81
N LYS A 142 18.28 9.10 -11.94
CA LYS A 142 18.53 10.45 -12.45
C LYS A 142 17.22 11.26 -12.45
N GLU A 143 17.07 12.13 -11.46
CA GLU A 143 15.84 12.88 -11.20
C GLU A 143 15.67 13.99 -12.25
N LYS A 144 14.65 13.86 -13.13
CA LYS A 144 14.26 14.92 -14.06
C LYS A 144 13.50 15.99 -13.29
N LYS A 145 14.23 17.02 -12.86
CA LYS A 145 13.74 18.19 -12.14
C LYS A 145 12.76 19.00 -13.00
N ASN A 146 11.45 18.76 -12.85
CA ASN A 146 10.45 19.61 -13.50
C ASN A 146 10.10 20.79 -12.57
N LYS A 147 10.82 21.90 -12.74
CA LYS A 147 10.45 23.18 -12.14
C LYS A 147 9.16 23.69 -12.77
N ASN A 148 8.32 24.34 -11.96
CA ASN A 148 7.12 25.12 -12.27
C ASN A 148 5.78 24.35 -12.31
N LYS A 149 4.94 24.63 -11.30
CA LYS A 149 3.55 25.15 -11.45
C LYS A 149 2.87 25.22 -10.07
N GLY A 150 3.15 26.27 -9.31
CA GLY A 150 2.53 26.50 -7.99
C GLY A 150 2.31 27.98 -7.66
N ALA A 151 2.07 28.82 -8.68
CA ALA A 151 1.90 30.27 -8.49
C ALA A 151 0.77 30.86 -9.35
N LYS A 152 -0.34 30.15 -9.57
CA LYS A 152 -1.45 30.68 -10.39
C LYS A 152 -2.88 30.58 -9.81
N ASP A 153 -3.09 30.06 -8.60
CA ASP A 153 -4.46 29.90 -8.07
C ASP A 153 -4.88 30.96 -7.03
N GLU A 154 -4.11 32.04 -6.84
CA GLU A 154 -4.42 33.07 -5.82
C GLU A 154 -4.84 34.45 -6.39
N LYS A 155 -5.35 34.52 -7.63
CA LYS A 155 -5.80 35.81 -8.21
C LYS A 155 -7.17 35.80 -8.90
N VAL A 156 -8.07 34.88 -8.56
CA VAL A 156 -9.40 34.79 -9.21
C VAL A 156 -10.59 35.17 -8.31
N HIS A 157 -10.39 35.39 -7.00
CA HIS A 157 -11.47 35.84 -6.12
C HIS A 157 -11.07 37.05 -5.26
N ALA A 158 -11.06 38.23 -5.89
CA ALA A 158 -11.29 39.48 -5.20
C ALA A 158 -12.63 40.07 -5.70
N PRO A 159 -13.54 40.49 -4.82
CA PRO A 159 -14.91 40.85 -5.20
C PRO A 159 -14.95 42.17 -5.97
N LYS A 160 -15.65 42.19 -7.11
CA LYS A 160 -16.01 43.44 -7.78
C LYS A 160 -17.12 44.12 -6.99
N ASN A 161 -16.74 45.06 -6.15
CA ASN A 161 -17.66 45.98 -5.48
C ASN A 161 -18.25 46.91 -6.55
N HIS A 162 -19.54 46.79 -6.85
CA HIS A 162 -20.26 47.74 -7.71
C HIS A 162 -20.89 48.80 -6.81
N SER A 163 -20.15 49.88 -6.57
CA SER A 163 -20.69 51.13 -6.06
C SER A 163 -21.14 52.01 -7.22
N ARG A 164 -22.34 52.58 -7.05
CA ARG A 164 -23.06 53.55 -7.89
C ARG A 164 -22.27 54.85 -8.19
N SER A 165 -22.92 55.69 -9.02
CA SER A 165 -22.71 57.12 -9.38
C SER A 165 -21.55 57.36 -10.35
N ASP A 166 -21.72 57.99 -11.52
CA ASP A 166 -22.67 59.03 -11.97
C ASP A 166 -23.21 58.80 -13.40
#